data_AF-A0A8T3XL97-F1
#
_entry.id   AF-A0A8T3XL97-F1
#
_cell.length_a   1.000
_cell.length_b   1.000
_cell.length_c   1.000
_cell.angle_alpha   90.00
_cell.angle_beta   90.00
_cell.angle_gamma   90.00
#
_symmetry.space_group_name_H-M   'P 1'
#
loop_
_entity.id
_entity.type
_entity.pdbx_description
1 polymer ?
#
loop_
_entity_poly.entity_id
_entity_poly.type
_entity_poly.pdbx_seq_one_letter_code
_entity_poly.pdbx_strand_id
1 'polypeptide(L)'
;MVKIIYPTPEKIIEYNLLVLNLIKVKKADSPKVLSRNKITEAIEECKKIKGDIYNKAACLMESLVQKHPFASGNRRTAFIVTKDFLISNKAKFNIKDDPKYARVMVGVRVLCLISPLFSLLLGQIAYF
;
A
#
# COMPACT_ATOMS: atom_id res chain seq x y z
N MET A 1 -10.00 -24.03 -0.17
CA MET A 1 -9.63 -22.67 -0.62
C MET A 1 -9.00 -21.94 0.56
N VAL A 2 -7.81 -21.34 0.40
CA VAL A 2 -7.20 -20.54 1.47
C VAL A 2 -8.00 -19.25 1.61
N LYS A 3 -8.52 -18.97 2.81
CA LYS A 3 -9.26 -17.75 3.11
C LYS A 3 -8.29 -16.57 3.09
N ILE A 4 -8.51 -15.63 2.16
CA ILE A 4 -7.70 -14.40 2.09
C ILE A 4 -8.12 -13.45 3.21
N ILE A 5 -7.13 -12.97 3.95
CA ILE A 5 -7.29 -12.00 5.04
C ILE A 5 -7.04 -10.61 4.48
N TYR A 6 -8.09 -9.80 4.38
CA TYR A 6 -8.00 -8.40 3.97
C TYR A 6 -7.80 -7.49 5.20
N PRO A 7 -7.04 -6.39 5.08
CA PRO A 7 -6.93 -5.42 6.16
C PRO A 7 -8.26 -4.70 6.38
N THR A 8 -8.53 -4.32 7.63
CA THR A 8 -9.65 -3.44 7.95
C THR A 8 -9.30 -1.98 7.66
N PRO A 9 -10.29 -1.11 7.42
CA PRO A 9 -10.05 0.33 7.29
C PRO A 9 -9.27 0.91 8.48
N GLU A 10 -9.54 0.44 9.69
CA GLU A 10 -8.89 0.87 10.93
C GLU A 10 -7.40 0.54 10.91
N LYS A 11 -7.04 -0.67 10.45
CA LYS A 11 -5.64 -1.09 10.34
C LYS A 11 -4.87 -0.27 9.31
N ILE A 12 -5.52 0.12 8.21
CA ILE A 12 -4.91 1.00 7.20
C ILE A 12 -4.70 2.41 7.76
N ILE A 13 -5.65 2.94 8.55
CA ILE A 13 -5.52 4.23 9.23
C ILE A 13 -4.39 4.20 10.26
N GLU A 14 -4.30 3.12 11.04
CA GLU A 14 -3.21 2.90 11.99
C GLU A 14 -1.85 2.87 11.27
N TYR A 15 -1.76 2.18 10.13
CA TYR A 15 -0.53 2.21 9.32
C TYR A 15 -0.18 3.60 8.80
N ASN A 16 -1.17 4.44 8.46
CA ASN A 16 -0.88 5.82 8.10
C ASN A 16 -0.28 6.61 9.27
N LEU A 17 -0.84 6.46 10.46
CA LEU A 17 -0.32 7.06 11.69
C LEU A 17 1.12 6.60 11.96
N LEU A 18 1.37 5.29 11.95
CA LEU A 18 2.68 4.70 12.20
C LEU A 18 3.73 5.17 11.19
N VAL A 19 3.39 5.12 9.90
CA VAL A 19 4.28 5.52 8.82
C VAL A 19 4.69 6.99 8.93
N LEU A 20 3.76 7.88 9.24
CA LEU A 20 4.05 9.30 9.37
C LEU A 20 4.84 9.63 10.64
N ASN A 21 4.72 8.82 11.69
CA ASN A 21 5.52 8.97 12.90
C ASN A 21 6.94 8.41 12.74
N LEU A 22 7.09 7.25 12.10
CA LEU A 22 8.39 6.57 11.91
C LEU A 22 9.22 7.20 10.79
N ILE A 23 8.56 7.73 9.76
CA ILE A 23 9.20 8.28 8.56
C ILE A 23 8.63 9.67 8.30
N LYS A 24 8.96 10.63 9.17
CA LYS A 24 8.64 12.05 8.95
C LYS A 24 9.46 12.58 7.78
N VAL A 25 8.78 12.93 6.68
CA VAL A 25 9.41 13.51 5.49
C VAL A 25 9.26 15.02 5.49
N LYS A 26 8.11 15.53 5.94
CA LYS A 26 7.82 16.97 5.98
C LYS A 26 7.27 17.37 7.34
N LYS A 27 7.58 18.60 7.78
CA LYS A 27 7.00 19.20 8.99
C LYS A 27 5.46 19.29 8.94
N ALA A 28 4.89 19.29 7.74
CA ALA A 28 3.44 19.34 7.48
C ALA A 28 2.77 17.98 7.22
N ASP A 29 3.49 16.85 7.36
CA ASP A 29 2.86 15.52 7.24
C ASP A 29 1.78 15.37 8.33
N SER A 30 0.53 15.11 7.91
CA SER A 30 -0.61 14.95 8.82
C SER A 30 -1.30 13.60 8.57
N PRO A 31 -1.55 12.79 9.62
CA PRO A 31 -2.25 11.50 9.50
C PRO A 31 -3.76 11.65 9.33
N LYS A 32 -4.21 12.78 8.80
CA LYS A 32 -5.62 13.08 8.62
C LYS A 32 -6.21 12.17 7.54
N VAL A 33 -7.25 11.43 7.92
CA VAL A 33 -8.10 10.69 7.00
C VAL A 33 -8.99 11.69 6.26
N LEU A 34 -8.89 11.74 4.93
CA LEU A 34 -9.76 12.56 4.08
C LEU A 34 -11.09 11.86 3.80
N SER A 35 -11.05 10.53 3.60
CA SER A 35 -12.26 9.75 3.39
C SER A 35 -12.04 8.28 3.77
N ARG A 36 -12.84 7.81 4.73
CA ARG A 36 -12.90 6.40 5.09
C ARG A 36 -13.55 5.55 4.00
N ASN A 37 -14.52 6.11 3.27
CA ASN A 37 -15.18 5.42 2.15
C ASN A 37 -14.18 5.03 1.06
N LYS A 38 -13.23 5.91 0.74
CA LYS A 38 -12.16 5.60 -0.22
C LYS A 38 -11.29 4.41 0.19
N ILE A 39 -11.10 4.19 1.51
CA ILE A 39 -10.38 3.03 2.03
C ILE A 39 -11.21 1.76 1.82
N THR A 40 -12.50 1.82 2.18
CA THR A 40 -13.44 0.72 1.99
C THR A 40 -13.56 0.34 0.52
N GLU A 41 -13.71 1.31 -0.38
CA GLU A 41 -13.77 1.08 -1.83
C GLU A 41 -12.50 0.41 -2.36
N ALA A 42 -11.32 0.82 -1.90
CA ALA A 42 -10.07 0.17 -2.28
C ALA A 42 -10.07 -1.31 -1.89
N ILE A 43 -10.51 -1.64 -0.67
CA ILE A 43 -10.60 -3.02 -0.19
C ILE A 43 -11.61 -3.83 -1.02
N GLU A 44 -12.79 -3.27 -1.28
CA GLU A 44 -13.86 -3.96 -2.02
C GLU A 44 -13.50 -4.20 -3.49
N GLU A 45 -12.80 -3.28 -4.15
CA GLU A 45 -12.24 -3.52 -5.48
C GLU A 45 -11.30 -4.72 -5.49
N CYS A 46 -10.38 -4.78 -4.52
CA CYS A 46 -9.40 -5.87 -4.41
C CYS A 46 -10.05 -7.23 -4.14
N LYS A 47 -11.22 -7.25 -3.48
CA LYS A 47 -12.01 -8.47 -3.28
C LYS A 47 -12.61 -8.98 -4.58
N LYS A 48 -13.08 -8.06 -5.43
CA LYS A 48 -13.76 -8.38 -6.70
C LYS A 48 -12.82 -8.86 -7.80
N ILE A 49 -11.55 -8.46 -7.77
CA ILE A 49 -10.60 -8.91 -8.80
C ILE A 49 -10.34 -10.43 -8.71
N LYS A 50 -10.28 -11.07 -9.88
CA LYS A 50 -9.79 -12.44 -10.04
C LYS A 50 -8.27 -12.43 -10.06
N GLY A 51 -7.66 -13.49 -9.54
CA GLY A 51 -6.21 -13.63 -9.47
C GLY A 51 -5.74 -14.17 -8.14
N ASP A 52 -4.44 -14.42 -8.05
CA ASP A 52 -3.77 -14.86 -6.83
C ASP A 52 -3.64 -13.73 -5.79
N ILE A 53 -2.91 -14.02 -4.71
CA ILE A 53 -2.66 -13.07 -3.64
C ILE A 53 -1.84 -11.85 -4.11
N TYR A 54 -0.97 -12.01 -5.09
CA TYR A 54 -0.11 -10.95 -5.60
C TYR A 54 -0.89 -9.96 -6.48
N ASN A 55 -1.82 -10.46 -7.30
CA ASN A 55 -2.77 -9.63 -8.03
C ASN A 55 -3.60 -8.78 -7.05
N LYS A 56 -4.05 -9.39 -5.95
CA LYS A 56 -4.80 -8.71 -4.87
C LYS A 56 -3.95 -7.67 -4.12
N ALA A 57 -2.68 -7.99 -3.89
CA ALA A 57 -1.72 -7.09 -3.26
C ALA A 57 -1.41 -5.86 -4.14
N ALA A 58 -1.21 -6.09 -5.44
CA ALA A 58 -1.00 -5.06 -6.46
C ALA A 58 -2.21 -4.12 -6.56
N CYS A 59 -3.42 -4.68 -6.68
CA CYS A 59 -4.66 -3.92 -6.71
C CYS A 59 -4.83 -3.07 -5.43
N LEU A 60 -4.52 -3.62 -4.25
CA LEU A 60 -4.63 -2.89 -2.98
C LEU A 60 -3.68 -1.71 -2.91
N MET A 61 -2.44 -1.92 -3.37
CA MET A 61 -1.44 -0.86 -3.44
C MET A 61 -1.89 0.26 -4.37
N GLU A 62 -2.29 -0.11 -5.59
CA GLU A 62 -2.71 0.83 -6.63
C GLU A 62 -3.96 1.60 -6.22
N SER A 63 -5.01 0.93 -5.77
CA SER A 63 -6.27 1.57 -5.37
C SER A 63 -6.07 2.54 -4.20
N LEU A 64 -5.22 2.21 -3.20
CA LEU A 64 -4.92 3.13 -2.10
C LEU A 64 -4.11 4.35 -2.57
N VAL A 65 -3.17 4.16 -3.51
CA VAL A 65 -2.41 5.27 -4.10
C VAL A 65 -3.34 6.18 -4.91
N GLN A 66 -4.15 5.63 -5.81
CA GLN A 66 -4.99 6.41 -6.71
C GLN A 66 -6.13 7.13 -6.00
N LYS A 67 -6.78 6.48 -5.01
CA LYS A 67 -7.92 7.09 -4.32
C LYS A 67 -7.49 8.24 -3.41
N HIS A 68 -6.24 8.24 -2.92
CA HIS A 68 -5.74 9.25 -2.00
C HIS A 68 -6.65 9.43 -0.75
N PRO A 69 -6.84 8.39 0.08
CA PRO A 69 -7.70 8.48 1.27
C PRO A 69 -7.13 9.33 2.40
N PHE A 70 -5.83 9.66 2.39
CA PHE A 70 -5.15 10.42 3.44
C PHE A 70 -4.61 11.76 2.94
N ALA A 71 -4.49 12.74 3.85
CA ALA A 71 -3.88 14.04 3.54
C ALA A 71 -2.39 13.92 3.24
N SER A 72 -1.70 12.95 3.84
CA SER A 72 -0.28 12.69 3.65
C SER A 72 0.02 11.20 3.75
N GLY A 73 1.14 10.79 3.17
CA GLY A 73 1.63 9.42 3.34
C GLY A 73 0.97 8.34 2.48
N ASN A 74 0.02 8.66 1.58
CA ASN A 74 -0.74 7.67 0.78
C ASN A 74 0.14 6.53 0.19
N ARG A 75 1.23 6.86 -0.52
CA ARG A 75 2.13 5.84 -1.11
C ARG A 75 2.84 4.99 -0.06
N ARG A 76 3.34 5.64 0.99
CA ARG A 76 4.04 4.97 2.09
C ARG A 76 3.09 4.03 2.84
N THR A 77 1.86 4.47 3.10
CA THR A 77 0.81 3.66 3.70
C THR A 77 0.41 2.50 2.79
N ALA A 78 0.18 2.74 1.50
CA ALA A 78 -0.19 1.69 0.55
C ALA A 78 0.81 0.53 0.53
N PHE A 79 2.11 0.83 0.48
CA PHE A 79 3.16 -0.19 0.50
C PHE A 79 3.24 -0.97 1.81
N ILE A 80 3.16 -0.30 2.96
CA ILE A 80 3.18 -0.99 4.26
C ILE A 80 1.95 -1.89 4.40
N VAL A 81 0.78 -1.42 3.96
CA VAL A 81 -0.46 -2.20 3.91
C VAL A 81 -0.33 -3.40 2.98
N THR A 82 0.25 -3.23 1.79
CA THR A 82 0.49 -4.33 0.84
C THR A 82 1.46 -5.37 1.38
N LYS A 83 2.52 -4.94 2.06
CA LYS A 83 3.46 -5.83 2.75
C LYS A 83 2.76 -6.61 3.86
N ASP A 84 2.03 -5.93 4.74
CA ASP A 84 1.26 -6.57 5.82
C ASP A 84 0.22 -7.55 5.27
N PHE A 85 -0.45 -7.20 4.17
CA PHE A 85 -1.39 -8.07 3.48
C PHE A 85 -0.72 -9.37 3.00
N LEU A 86 0.43 -9.28 2.33
CA LEU A 86 1.15 -10.46 1.86
C LEU A 86 1.62 -11.35 3.02
N ILE A 87 2.20 -10.75 4.06
CA ILE A 87 2.65 -11.47 5.26
C ILE A 87 1.48 -12.15 5.98
N SER A 88 0.38 -11.42 6.18
CA SER A 88 -0.84 -11.95 6.83
C SER A 88 -1.45 -13.13 6.07
N ASN A 89 -1.21 -13.20 4.76
CA ASN A 89 -1.65 -14.28 3.88
C ASN A 89 -0.57 -15.34 3.61
N LYS A 90 0.53 -15.34 4.38
CA LYS A 90 1.66 -16.28 4.26
C LYS A 90 2.33 -16.28 2.88
N ALA A 91 2.19 -15.18 2.12
CA ALA A 91 2.87 -14.98 0.85
C ALA A 91 4.28 -14.42 1.07
N LYS A 92 5.20 -14.68 0.13
CA LYS A 92 6.57 -14.17 0.23
C LYS A 92 6.58 -12.71 -0.22
N PHE A 93 7.21 -11.85 0.59
CA PHE A 93 7.53 -10.49 0.21
C PHE A 93 9.05 -10.37 0.16
N ASN A 94 9.63 -10.48 -1.04
CA ASN A 94 11.09 -10.55 -1.22
C ASN A 94 11.79 -9.17 -1.14
N ILE A 95 11.15 -8.17 -0.54
CA ILE A 95 11.74 -6.86 -0.27
C ILE A 95 12.24 -6.87 1.17
N LYS A 96 13.53 -6.59 1.38
CA LYS A 96 14.12 -6.50 2.72
C LYS A 96 13.45 -5.39 3.52
N ASP A 97 13.36 -5.59 4.83
CA ASP A 97 12.82 -4.62 5.79
C ASP A 97 13.80 -3.48 6.05
N ASP A 98 14.05 -2.68 5.01
CA ASP A 98 14.91 -1.50 5.07
C ASP A 98 14.05 -0.23 4.88
N PRO A 99 14.12 0.75 5.83
CA PRO A 99 13.48 2.06 5.69
C PRO A 99 13.81 2.80 4.39
N LYS A 100 14.90 2.45 3.71
CA LYS A 100 15.27 2.98 2.38
C LYS A 100 14.20 2.71 1.33
N TYR A 101 13.59 1.52 1.30
CA TYR A 101 12.54 1.20 0.32
C TYR A 101 11.28 2.04 0.55
N ALA A 102 10.93 2.30 1.81
CA ALA A 102 9.85 3.23 2.15
C ALA A 102 10.19 4.68 1.74
N ARG A 103 11.47 5.09 1.85
CA ARG A 103 11.96 6.39 1.38
C ARG A 103 11.98 6.51 -0.15
N VAL A 104 12.23 5.43 -0.90
CA VAL A 104 12.17 5.46 -2.37
C VAL A 104 10.78 5.92 -2.86
N MET A 105 9.70 5.51 -2.18
CA MET A 105 8.34 5.97 -2.52
C MET A 105 8.07 7.44 -2.19
N VAL A 106 8.93 8.10 -1.44
CA VAL A 106 8.82 9.53 -1.12
C VAL A 106 9.26 10.38 -2.32
N GLY A 107 10.26 9.91 -3.08
CA GLY A 107 10.80 10.60 -4.25
C GLY A 107 9.96 10.43 -5.52
N VAL A 108 9.08 9.43 -5.54
CA VAL A 108 8.18 9.13 -6.64
C VAL A 108 7.07 10.20 -6.70
N ARG A 109 7.15 11.16 -7.65
CA ARG A 109 6.10 12.16 -7.92
C ARG A 109 4.89 11.54 -8.64
N VAL A 110 3.75 12.23 -8.70
CA VAL A 110 2.45 11.70 -9.21
C VAL A 110 2.51 11.14 -10.65
N LEU A 111 3.49 11.55 -11.46
CA LEU A 111 3.69 11.08 -12.84
C LEU A 111 4.12 9.61 -13.01
N CYS A 112 4.13 8.83 -11.94
CA CYS A 112 5.03 7.68 -11.75
C CYS A 112 4.29 6.36 -11.51
N LEU A 113 2.97 6.32 -11.74
CA LEU A 113 2.27 5.06 -12.03
C LEU A 113 2.82 4.39 -13.32
N ILE A 114 3.58 5.15 -14.11
CA ILE A 114 4.25 4.72 -15.35
C ILE A 114 5.76 4.48 -15.15
N SER A 115 6.31 4.64 -13.93
CA SER A 115 7.76 4.44 -13.79
C SER A 115 8.14 2.96 -13.87
N PRO A 116 9.28 2.64 -14.49
CA PRO A 116 9.85 1.30 -14.46
C PRO A 116 10.02 0.80 -13.03
N LEU A 117 10.23 1.68 -12.04
CA LEU A 117 10.42 1.32 -10.64
C LEU A 117 9.12 0.86 -9.95
N PHE A 118 7.98 1.47 -10.28
CA PHE A 118 6.67 1.02 -9.80
C PHE A 118 6.27 -0.29 -10.48
N SER A 119 6.56 -0.44 -11.79
CA SER A 119 6.43 -1.70 -12.51
C SER A 119 7.40 -2.78 -12.03
N LEU A 120 8.60 -2.41 -11.56
CA LEU A 120 9.57 -3.32 -10.92
C LEU A 120 9.09 -3.77 -9.55
N LEU A 121 8.49 -2.88 -8.75
CA LEU A 121 7.89 -3.24 -7.45
C LEU A 121 6.65 -4.11 -7.63
N LEU A 122 5.77 -3.76 -8.56
CA LEU A 122 4.64 -4.60 -8.95
C LEU A 122 5.12 -5.92 -9.57
N GLY A 123 6.20 -5.91 -10.34
CA GLY A 123 6.83 -7.10 -10.90
C GLY A 123 7.49 -7.98 -9.85
N GLN A 124 8.08 -7.40 -8.79
CA GLN A 124 8.58 -8.15 -7.64
C GLN A 124 7.45 -8.71 -6.77
N ILE A 125 6.26 -8.12 -6.83
CA ILE A 125 5.04 -8.66 -6.22
C ILE A 125 4.44 -9.73 -7.13
N ALA A 126 4.38 -9.55 -8.45
CA ALA A 126 3.59 -10.37 -9.39
C ALA A 126 4.37 -11.46 -10.16
N TYR A 127 5.70 -11.47 -10.17
CA TYR A 127 6.49 -12.58 -10.73
C TYR A 127 6.81 -13.61 -9.65
N PHE A 128 5.79 -14.39 -9.27
CA PHE A 128 5.87 -15.79 -8.86
C PHE A 128 4.58 -16.51 -9.23
#